data_AF-A0A7D9JAY8-F1
#
_entry.id   AF-A0A7D9JAY8-F1
#
_cell.length_a   1.000
_cell.length_b   1.000
_cell.length_c   1.000
_cell.angle_alpha   90.00
_cell.angle_beta   90.00
_cell.angle_gamma   90.00
#
_symmetry.space_group_name_H-M   'P 1'
#
loop_
_entity.id
_entity.type
_entity.pdbx_description
1 polymer ?
#
loop_
_entity_poly.entity_id
_entity_poly.type
_entity_poly.pdbx_seq_one_letter_code
_entity_poly.pdbx_strand_id
1 'polypeptide(L)'
;HAASYWTGWLDRDNPSGTGDWETYRSFKKAPCHPGYKPIDAKCRVKYGKAPWYKANEEIPAACYRCTPTGFACKNADQPDRRCKDYEIQFLCYRRH
;
A
#
# COMPACT_ATOMS: atom_id res chain seq x y z
N HIS A 1 -24.19 -14.87 -1.92
CA HIS A 1 -22.93 -15.29 -2.59
C HIS A 1 -21.87 -14.23 -2.34
N ALA A 2 -20.59 -14.56 -2.34
CA ALA A 2 -19.52 -13.57 -2.12
C ALA A 2 -18.62 -13.47 -3.36
N ALA A 3 -18.20 -12.25 -3.69
CA ALA A 3 -17.30 -11.99 -4.81
C ALA A 3 -16.06 -11.23 -4.32
N SER A 4 -14.88 -11.63 -4.79
CA SER A 4 -13.62 -10.94 -4.50
C SER A 4 -12.69 -10.88 -5.69
N TYR A 5 -11.89 -9.82 -5.78
CA TYR A 5 -10.84 -9.68 -6.79
C TYR A 5 -9.69 -8.82 -6.27
N TRP A 6 -8.48 -9.06 -6.79
CA TRP A 6 -7.33 -8.20 -6.55
C TRP A 6 -7.31 -7.05 -7.55
N THR A 7 -6.97 -5.84 -7.10
CA THR A 7 -6.65 -4.73 -8.01
C THR A 7 -5.38 -5.01 -8.81
N GLY A 8 -5.10 -4.19 -9.82
CA GLY A 8 -3.72 -4.04 -10.30
C GLY A 8 -2.80 -3.51 -9.20
N TRP A 9 -1.49 -3.51 -9.46
CA TRP A 9 -0.53 -2.77 -8.63
C TRP A 9 -0.78 -1.28 -8.79
N LEU A 10 -0.93 -0.60 -7.66
CA LEU A 10 -1.21 0.81 -7.55
C LEU A 10 -0.03 1.49 -6.86
N ASP A 11 0.32 2.65 -7.37
CA ASP A 11 1.41 3.50 -6.92
C ASP A 11 0.89 4.92 -7.10
N ARG A 12 0.60 5.57 -5.97
CA ARG A 12 -0.01 6.90 -5.92
C ARG A 12 1.04 7.95 -5.61
N ASP A 13 1.94 7.62 -4.70
CA ASP A 13 2.94 8.50 -4.14
C ASP A 13 4.35 7.98 -4.45
N ASN A 14 5.30 8.89 -4.60
CA ASN A 14 6.70 8.53 -4.73
C ASN A 14 7.41 8.90 -3.42
N PRO A 15 8.58 8.31 -3.10
CA PRO A 15 9.32 8.55 -1.85
C PRO A 15 9.92 9.97 -1.77
N SER A 16 9.05 10.97 -1.65
CA SER A 16 9.33 12.40 -1.74
C SER A 16 8.66 13.13 -0.58
N GLY A 17 9.16 14.32 -0.25
CA GLY A 17 8.68 15.05 0.93
C GLY A 17 8.82 14.20 2.22
N THR A 18 7.68 13.76 2.77
CA THR A 18 7.64 13.05 4.05
C THR A 18 7.86 11.53 3.96
N GLY A 19 7.78 10.94 2.77
CA GLY A 19 7.86 9.49 2.60
C GLY A 19 7.15 9.01 1.36
N ASP A 20 6.69 7.77 1.41
CA ASP A 20 5.88 7.13 0.39
C ASP A 20 4.57 6.63 1.02
N TRP A 21 3.42 7.02 0.47
CA TRP A 21 2.11 6.88 1.09
C TRP A 21 1.03 6.28 0.16
N GLU A 22 0.95 4.95 0.18
CA GLU A 22 -0.01 4.13 -0.54
C GLU A 22 -1.28 3.85 0.29
N THR A 23 -1.97 4.93 0.68
CA THR A 23 -3.17 4.86 1.55
C THR A 23 -4.46 4.79 0.74
N TYR A 24 -5.36 3.86 1.09
CA TYR A 24 -6.58 3.55 0.31
C TYR A 24 -7.44 4.79 0.02
N ARG A 25 -7.62 5.67 1.03
CA ARG A 25 -8.46 6.87 0.92
C ARG A 25 -7.83 8.01 0.09
N SER A 26 -6.53 7.93 -0.18
CA SER A 26 -5.80 9.02 -0.84
C SER A 26 -5.66 8.82 -2.35
N PHE A 27 -6.11 7.69 -2.88
CA PHE A 27 -6.21 7.47 -4.33
C PHE A 27 -7.32 8.34 -4.93
N LYS A 28 -7.00 9.06 -6.01
CA LYS A 28 -7.98 9.90 -6.74
C LYS A 28 -9.19 9.11 -7.24
N LYS A 29 -8.97 7.86 -7.66
CA LYS A 29 -10.02 6.90 -7.99
C LYS A 29 -10.01 5.81 -6.93
N ALA A 30 -11.18 5.48 -6.39
CA ALA A 30 -11.30 4.40 -5.41
C ALA A 30 -10.68 3.11 -5.98
N PRO A 31 -9.76 2.44 -5.26
CA PRO A 31 -9.14 1.20 -5.74
C PRO A 31 -10.13 0.08 -6.03
N CYS A 32 -11.21 -0.01 -5.22
CA CYS A 32 -12.28 -0.97 -5.42
C CYS A 32 -13.45 -0.38 -6.21
N HIS A 33 -14.14 -1.22 -6.98
CA HIS A 33 -15.38 -0.88 -7.67
C HIS A 33 -16.49 -0.53 -6.66
N PRO A 34 -17.50 0.25 -7.08
CA PRO A 34 -18.63 0.58 -6.22
C PRO A 34 -19.27 -0.65 -5.58
N GLY A 35 -19.46 -0.59 -4.25
CA GLY A 35 -20.02 -1.67 -3.45
C GLY A 35 -19.02 -2.74 -2.98
N TYR A 36 -17.76 -2.69 -3.41
CA TYR A 36 -16.69 -3.52 -2.86
C TYR A 36 -15.89 -2.76 -1.81
N LYS A 37 -15.35 -3.48 -0.82
CA LYS A 37 -14.49 -2.92 0.23
C LYS A 37 -13.14 -3.66 0.26
N PRO A 38 -12.03 -2.98 0.57
CA PRO A 38 -10.75 -3.64 0.76
C PRO A 38 -10.81 -4.49 2.03
N ILE A 39 -10.37 -5.74 1.94
CA ILE A 39 -10.31 -6.68 3.07
C ILE A 39 -8.91 -7.24 3.30
N ASP A 40 -8.00 -7.08 2.34
CA ASP A 40 -6.59 -7.46 2.46
C ASP A 40 -5.72 -6.59 1.54
N ALA A 41 -4.40 -6.65 1.70
CA ALA A 41 -3.44 -5.95 0.86
C ALA A 41 -2.15 -6.74 0.60
N LYS A 42 -1.49 -6.43 -0.52
CA LYS A 42 -0.11 -6.87 -0.84
C LYS A 42 0.73 -5.65 -1.16
N CYS A 43 1.94 -5.57 -0.61
CA CYS A 43 2.81 -4.42 -0.77
C CYS A 43 4.23 -4.88 -1.06
N ARG A 44 4.88 -4.21 -2.00
CA ARG A 44 6.23 -4.54 -2.44
C ARG A 44 6.93 -3.30 -2.93
N VAL A 45 8.26 -3.34 -2.95
CA VAL A 45 9.04 -2.30 -3.62
C VAL A 45 8.72 -2.35 -5.13
N LYS A 46 8.46 -1.19 -5.72
CA LYS A 46 8.12 -1.04 -7.13
C LYS A 46 9.24 -1.53 -8.05
N TYR A 47 10.48 -1.31 -7.67
CA TYR A 47 11.66 -1.84 -8.38
C TYR A 47 12.23 -3.05 -7.65
N GLY A 48 12.52 -4.13 -8.38
CA GLY A 48 13.00 -5.39 -7.81
C GLY A 48 11.92 -6.26 -7.15
N LYS A 49 10.72 -5.73 -6.91
CA LYS A 49 9.50 -6.46 -6.51
C LYS A 49 9.63 -7.27 -5.20
N ALA A 50 10.62 -6.95 -4.36
CA ALA A 50 10.74 -7.57 -3.05
C ALA A 50 9.54 -7.19 -2.16
N PRO A 51 8.97 -8.12 -1.39
CA PRO A 51 7.89 -7.80 -0.48
C PRO A 51 8.37 -6.81 0.60
N TRP A 52 7.47 -5.95 1.08
CA TRP A 52 7.83 -4.85 1.99
C TRP A 52 8.59 -5.30 3.25
N TYR A 53 8.23 -6.44 3.84
CA TYR A 53 8.87 -6.98 5.03
C TYR A 53 10.28 -7.56 4.77
N LYS A 54 10.72 -7.64 3.52
CA LYS A 54 12.10 -7.98 3.12
C LYS A 54 12.86 -6.77 2.57
N ALA A 55 12.26 -5.58 2.59
CA ALA A 55 12.87 -4.39 2.02
C ALA A 55 13.91 -3.73 2.95
N ASN A 56 14.08 -4.21 4.18
CA ASN A 56 15.03 -3.66 5.16
C ASN A 56 14.81 -2.16 5.42
N GLU A 57 13.54 -1.80 5.66
CA GLU A 57 13.11 -0.45 6.03
C GLU A 57 12.22 -0.49 7.28
N GLU A 58 12.28 0.58 8.07
CA GLU A 58 11.55 0.71 9.32
C GLU A 58 10.11 1.10 9.05
N ILE A 59 9.19 0.15 9.22
CA ILE A 59 7.75 0.35 8.98
C ILE A 59 7.00 0.18 10.32
N PRO A 60 6.82 1.26 11.10
CA PRO A 60 6.05 1.19 12.35
C PRO A 60 4.56 0.95 12.07
N ALA A 61 3.79 0.56 13.09
CA ALA A 61 2.35 0.28 12.94
C ALA A 61 1.55 1.48 12.41
N ALA A 62 1.97 2.71 12.74
CA ALA A 62 1.39 3.95 12.23
C ALA A 62 1.53 4.11 10.70
N CYS A 63 2.39 3.32 10.06
CA CYS A 63 2.60 3.26 8.62
C CYS A 63 1.83 2.10 7.97
N TYR A 64 0.74 1.67 8.60
CA TYR A 64 -0.26 0.73 8.09
C TYR A 64 0.23 -0.69 7.79
N ARG A 65 1.54 -0.99 7.80
CA ARG A 65 2.14 -2.34 7.65
C ARG A 65 1.45 -3.25 6.63
N CYS A 66 1.09 -2.68 5.49
CA CYS A 66 0.40 -3.36 4.40
C CYS A 66 -0.94 -3.98 4.82
N THR A 67 -1.91 -3.11 5.09
CA THR A 67 -3.26 -3.48 5.53
C THR A 67 -4.31 -3.01 4.51
N PRO A 68 -5.59 -3.38 4.68
CA PRO A 68 -6.67 -2.87 3.82
C PRO A 68 -6.81 -1.35 3.84
N THR A 69 -6.26 -0.68 4.86
CA THR A 69 -6.21 0.78 4.95
C THR A 69 -5.05 1.40 4.16
N GLY A 70 -4.00 0.63 3.85
CA GLY A 70 -2.90 1.06 3.01
C GLY A 70 -1.53 0.55 3.45
N PHE A 71 -0.52 1.22 2.92
CA PHE A 71 0.89 1.08 3.29
C PHE A 71 1.53 2.46 3.31
N ALA A 72 2.53 2.66 4.16
CA ALA A 72 3.38 3.84 4.09
C ALA A 72 4.81 3.50 4.51
N CYS A 73 5.74 4.32 4.07
CA CYS A 73 7.08 4.45 4.63
C CYS A 73 7.31 5.94 4.91
N LYS A 74 7.93 6.27 6.05
CA LYS A 74 8.30 7.65 6.38
C LYS A 74 9.80 7.83 6.26
N ASN A 75 10.21 8.86 5.52
CA ASN A 75 11.62 9.21 5.33
C ASN A 75 12.31 9.46 6.68
N ALA A 76 11.62 10.09 7.62
CA ALA A 76 12.18 10.42 8.93
C ALA A 76 12.53 9.18 9.79
N ASP A 77 11.86 8.06 9.55
CA ASP A 77 12.05 6.81 10.29
C ASP A 77 13.20 5.95 9.68
N GLN A 78 13.68 6.28 8.47
CA GLN A 78 14.73 5.52 7.80
C GLN A 78 16.14 5.99 8.20
N PRO A 79 17.12 5.08 8.37
CA PRO A 79 18.50 5.44 8.66
C PRO A 79 19.16 6.34 7.61
N ASP A 80 18.87 6.10 6.32
CA ASP A 80 19.37 6.89 5.19
C ASP A 80 18.44 8.07 4.85
N ARG A 81 17.42 8.31 5.67
CA ARG A 81 16.42 9.37 5.55
C ARG A 81 15.60 9.32 4.27
N ARG A 82 15.50 8.15 3.64
CA ARG A 82 14.79 7.99 2.37
C ARG A 82 14.12 6.63 2.28
N CYS A 83 12.83 6.65 1.94
CA CYS A 83 12.10 5.44 1.61
C CYS A 83 12.43 4.92 0.22
N LYS A 84 12.25 3.61 0.03
CA LYS A 84 12.05 3.00 -1.27
C LYS A 84 10.68 3.39 -1.82
N ASP A 85 10.55 3.21 -3.13
CA ASP A 85 9.31 3.41 -3.88
C ASP A 85 8.49 2.10 -3.83
N TYR A 86 7.25 2.16 -3.34
CA TYR A 86 6.35 1.03 -3.11
C TYR A 86 5.11 1.07 -4.00
N GLU A 87 4.56 -0.11 -4.21
CA GLU A 87 3.25 -0.28 -4.83
C GLU A 87 2.41 -1.27 -4.01
N ILE A 88 1.09 -1.08 -4.07
CA ILE A 88 0.08 -1.83 -3.30
C ILE A 88 -0.95 -2.50 -4.22
N GLN A 89 -1.42 -3.68 -3.85
CA GLN A 89 -2.68 -4.25 -4.33
C GLN A 89 -3.66 -4.37 -3.17
N PHE A 90 -4.94 -4.14 -3.44
CA PHE A 90 -6.03 -4.40 -2.48
C PHE A 90 -6.83 -5.63 -2.92
N LEU A 91 -7.22 -6.46 -1.96
CA LEU A 91 -8.25 -7.47 -2.15
C LEU A 91 -9.60 -6.82 -1.91
N CYS A 92 -10.35 -6.61 -2.97
CA CYS A 92 -11.68 -6.03 -2.94
C CYS A 92 -12.72 -7.14 -2.79
N TYR A 93 -13.61 -7.01 -1.82
CA TYR A 93 -14.65 -8.00 -1.52
C TYR A 93 -16.03 -7.34 -1.43
N ARG A 94 -17.05 -8.06 -1.91
CA ARG A 94 -18.46 -7.72 -1.71
C ARG A 94 -19.24 -8.97 -1.29
N ARG A 95 -20.01 -8.83 -0.22
CA ARG A 95 -21.04 -9.79 0.15
C ARG A 95 -22.33 -9.40 -0.57
N HIS A 96 -22.91 -10.35 -1.31
CA HIS A 96 -24.27 -10.26 -1.83
C HIS A 96 -25.26 -10.78 -0.81
#